data_AF-A0A926AYG1-F1
#
_entry.id   AF-A0A926AYG1-F1
#
_cell.length_a   1.000
_cell.length_b   1.000
_cell.length_c   1.000
_cell.angle_alpha   90.00
_cell.angle_beta   90.00
_cell.angle_gamma   90.00
#
_symmetry.space_group_name_H-M   'P 1'
#
loop_
_entity.id
_entity.type
_entity.pdbx_description
1 polymer ?
#
loop_
_entity_poly.entity_id
_entity_poly.type
_entity_poly.pdbx_seq_one_letter_code
_entity_poly.pdbx_strand_id
1 'polypeptide(L)'
;MSRKPLDLARKITDILSHVGDLPAEADAPLAHYDRTASDLWNLLDYVEKVFGMAAPRLYGTATQRHRERLHGMLLVNFIECFERFLKEIAAACVDRLAPYVLDDRFDEFQVRGSAVASHFGAATVGRALCESSTWLDCNEVNGRFRKLLAEPFGDGGTVFNLFPKANQSPEAERWRTTVLSLVWQLRHTMVHNVGVITKSDAIKLRLLARVPVDGPKVVLPTKDDVRYLKRFLDETSISCNRRVGIRLAELLTKLHVASPGLFDPSEVANAISRTFGQPLVVNGVTGVLPAP
;
A
#
# COMPACT_ATOMS: atom_id res chain seq x y z
N MET A 1 -44.93 -20.24 -16.25
CA MET A 1 -44.88 -18.84 -15.79
C MET A 1 -43.53 -18.26 -16.18
N SER A 2 -43.48 -17.17 -16.96
CA SER A 2 -42.21 -16.51 -17.30
C SER A 2 -41.68 -15.75 -16.09
N ARG A 3 -40.39 -15.93 -15.79
CA ARG A 3 -39.72 -15.25 -14.67
C ARG A 3 -39.66 -13.76 -15.00
N LYS A 4 -40.16 -12.89 -14.11
CA LYS A 4 -40.06 -11.43 -14.29
C LYS A 4 -38.59 -11.04 -14.52
N PRO A 5 -38.28 -10.09 -15.42
CA PRO A 5 -36.93 -9.61 -15.62
C PRO A 5 -36.36 -9.10 -14.30
N LEU A 6 -35.17 -9.59 -13.93
CA LEU A 6 -34.45 -9.09 -12.76
C LEU A 6 -33.87 -7.72 -13.11
N ASP A 7 -34.14 -6.72 -12.29
CA ASP A 7 -33.47 -5.42 -12.39
C ASP A 7 -32.01 -5.57 -11.91
N LEU A 8 -31.14 -5.87 -12.87
CA LEU A 8 -29.71 -6.06 -12.64
C LEU A 8 -29.01 -4.78 -12.22
N ALA A 9 -29.47 -3.61 -12.70
CA ALA A 9 -28.86 -2.32 -12.35
C ALA A 9 -29.02 -2.06 -10.85
N ARG A 10 -30.24 -2.23 -10.34
CA ARG A 10 -30.49 -2.15 -8.90
C ARG A 10 -29.65 -3.16 -8.12
N LYS A 11 -29.57 -4.41 -8.58
CA LYS A 11 -28.79 -5.44 -7.88
C LYS A 11 -27.29 -5.15 -7.84
N ILE A 12 -26.74 -4.49 -8.86
CA ILE A 12 -25.36 -4.01 -8.86
C ILE A 12 -25.20 -2.85 -7.88
N THR A 13 -26.15 -1.91 -7.83
CA THR A 13 -26.12 -0.80 -6.86
C THR A 13 -26.25 -1.29 -5.42
N ASP A 14 -27.06 -2.33 -5.17
CA ASP A 14 -27.23 -2.93 -3.83
C ASP A 14 -25.88 -3.39 -3.26
N ILE A 15 -24.91 -3.82 -4.09
CA ILE A 15 -23.56 -4.23 -3.63
C ILE A 15 -22.85 -3.11 -2.85
N LEU A 16 -23.10 -1.85 -3.19
CA LEU A 16 -22.48 -0.69 -2.53
C LEU A 16 -22.95 -0.53 -1.07
N SER A 17 -24.06 -1.17 -0.69
CA SER A 17 -24.55 -1.21 0.70
C SER A 17 -23.96 -2.37 1.52
N HIS A 18 -23.27 -3.31 0.89
CA HIS A 18 -22.65 -4.46 1.56
C HIS A 18 -21.25 -4.10 2.08
N VAL A 19 -21.19 -3.10 2.96
CA VAL A 19 -19.97 -2.58 3.56
C VAL A 19 -19.92 -2.86 5.06
N GLY A 20 -18.71 -3.04 5.59
CA GLY A 20 -18.46 -3.15 7.03
C GLY A 20 -17.63 -1.97 7.52
N ASP A 21 -17.61 -1.78 8.83
CA ASP A 21 -16.74 -0.79 9.46
C ASP A 21 -15.26 -1.15 9.23
N LEU A 22 -14.41 -0.11 9.24
CA LEU A 22 -12.97 -0.31 9.24
C LEU A 22 -12.55 -1.07 10.52
N PRO A 23 -11.52 -1.93 10.41
CA PRO A 23 -11.00 -2.64 11.58
C PRO A 23 -10.34 -1.66 12.57
N ALA A 24 -10.24 -2.05 13.84
CA ALA A 24 -9.65 -1.23 14.91
C ALA A 24 -8.17 -0.87 14.62
N GLU A 25 -7.48 -1.70 13.85
CA GLU A 25 -6.09 -1.52 13.45
C GLU A 25 -5.90 -0.43 12.39
N ALA A 26 -6.98 0.15 11.81
CA ALA A 26 -6.89 1.14 10.74
C ALA A 26 -6.14 2.44 11.13
N ASP A 27 -5.90 2.66 12.42
CA ASP A 27 -5.10 3.79 12.93
C ASP A 27 -3.61 3.43 13.14
N ALA A 28 -3.24 2.15 12.93
CA ALA A 28 -1.88 1.62 12.98
C ALA A 28 -1.57 0.90 11.64
N PRO A 29 -1.06 1.60 10.62
CA PRO A 29 -1.00 1.11 9.24
C PRO A 29 -0.34 -0.26 9.07
N LEU A 30 0.76 -0.52 9.79
CA LEU A 30 1.44 -1.82 9.71
C LEU A 30 0.60 -2.95 10.31
N ALA A 31 -0.09 -2.71 11.43
CA ALA A 31 -0.99 -3.69 12.03
C ALA A 31 -2.21 -3.97 11.15
N HIS A 32 -2.76 -2.93 10.51
CA HIS A 32 -3.84 -3.10 9.52
C HIS A 32 -3.39 -3.96 8.34
N TYR A 33 -2.21 -3.66 7.77
CA TYR A 33 -1.60 -4.47 6.72
C TYR A 33 -1.43 -5.93 7.14
N ASP A 34 -0.84 -6.17 8.32
CA ASP A 34 -0.56 -7.53 8.82
C ASP A 34 -1.85 -8.34 9.03
N ARG A 35 -2.89 -7.72 9.57
CA ARG A 35 -4.21 -8.33 9.72
C ARG A 35 -4.78 -8.73 8.35
N THR A 36 -4.88 -7.78 7.42
CA THR A 36 -5.47 -8.04 6.09
C THR A 36 -4.66 -9.06 5.30
N ALA A 37 -3.33 -8.99 5.33
CA ALA A 37 -2.45 -9.96 4.68
C ALA A 37 -2.60 -11.37 5.29
N SER A 38 -2.80 -11.45 6.61
CA SER A 38 -3.06 -12.72 7.30
C SER A 38 -4.43 -13.30 6.93
N ASP A 39 -5.47 -12.46 6.86
CA ASP A 39 -6.81 -12.89 6.45
C ASP A 39 -6.83 -13.43 5.01
N LEU A 40 -6.13 -12.76 4.09
CA LEU A 40 -5.96 -13.23 2.70
C LEU A 40 -5.24 -14.58 2.63
N TRP A 41 -4.20 -14.76 3.45
CA TRP A 41 -3.46 -16.02 3.51
C TRP A 41 -4.30 -17.15 4.10
N ASN A 42 -5.03 -16.87 5.18
CA ASN A 42 -5.94 -17.83 5.83
C ASN A 42 -7.07 -18.25 4.89
N LEU A 43 -7.59 -17.33 4.07
CA LEU A 43 -8.55 -17.63 3.02
C LEU A 43 -7.98 -18.64 2.01
N LEU A 44 -6.75 -18.44 1.55
CA LEU A 44 -6.08 -19.38 0.65
C LEU A 44 -5.97 -20.77 1.26
N ASP A 45 -5.44 -20.85 2.48
CA ASP A 45 -5.24 -22.12 3.18
C ASP A 45 -6.57 -22.84 3.45
N TYR A 46 -7.63 -22.11 3.79
CA TYR A 46 -8.98 -22.66 3.95
C TYR A 46 -9.50 -23.25 2.64
N VAL A 47 -9.48 -22.47 1.55
CA VAL A 47 -10.04 -22.90 0.26
C VAL A 47 -9.24 -24.06 -0.33
N GLU A 48 -7.91 -24.07 -0.21
CA GLU A 48 -7.10 -25.18 -0.68
C GLU A 48 -7.34 -26.47 0.09
N LYS A 49 -7.55 -26.41 1.42
CA LYS A 49 -7.94 -27.58 2.22
C LYS A 49 -9.27 -28.14 1.73
N VAL A 50 -10.27 -27.29 1.50
CA VAL A 50 -11.58 -27.69 0.98
C VAL A 50 -11.46 -28.34 -0.41
N PHE A 51 -10.67 -27.74 -1.31
CA PHE A 51 -10.41 -28.33 -2.62
C PHE A 51 -9.65 -29.66 -2.52
N GLY A 52 -8.69 -29.80 -1.60
CA GLY A 52 -7.96 -31.04 -1.37
C GLY A 52 -8.85 -32.19 -0.91
N MET A 53 -9.88 -31.88 -0.11
CA MET A 53 -10.86 -32.88 0.36
C MET A 53 -11.85 -33.31 -0.73
N ALA A 54 -12.19 -32.44 -1.68
CA ALA A 54 -13.28 -32.67 -2.64
C ALA A 54 -12.84 -33.10 -4.07
N ALA A 55 -11.58 -32.85 -4.46
CA ALA A 55 -11.24 -32.74 -5.89
C ALA A 55 -10.58 -33.93 -6.64
N PRO A 56 -10.04 -35.02 -6.07
CA PRO A 56 -9.27 -35.95 -6.92
C PRO A 56 -10.10 -36.73 -7.95
N ARG A 57 -11.42 -36.88 -7.77
CA ARG A 57 -12.19 -37.91 -8.49
C ARG A 57 -13.19 -37.44 -9.57
N LEU A 58 -13.60 -36.17 -9.62
CA LEU A 58 -14.69 -35.75 -10.52
C LEU A 58 -14.46 -34.46 -11.34
N TYR A 59 -13.59 -33.53 -10.91
CA TYR A 59 -13.48 -32.19 -11.54
C TYR A 59 -12.04 -31.63 -11.67
N GLY A 60 -11.02 -32.50 -11.74
CA GLY A 60 -9.60 -32.11 -11.62
C GLY A 60 -9.18 -30.87 -12.44
N THR A 61 -9.54 -30.79 -13.72
CA THR A 61 -9.19 -29.65 -14.59
C THR A 61 -9.92 -28.36 -14.21
N ALA A 62 -11.20 -28.43 -13.83
CA ALA A 62 -11.96 -27.26 -13.41
C ALA A 62 -11.46 -26.71 -12.08
N THR A 63 -11.20 -27.61 -11.11
CA THR A 63 -10.61 -27.25 -9.81
C THR A 63 -9.25 -26.56 -9.99
N GLN A 64 -8.40 -27.06 -10.89
CA GLN A 64 -7.12 -26.45 -11.15
C GLN A 64 -7.25 -25.02 -11.70
N ARG A 65 -8.11 -24.80 -12.70
CA ARG A 65 -8.36 -23.45 -13.23
C ARG A 65 -8.92 -22.50 -12.17
N HIS A 66 -9.79 -22.99 -11.28
CA HIS A 66 -10.32 -22.18 -10.18
C HIS A 66 -9.24 -21.82 -9.17
N ARG A 67 -8.33 -22.74 -8.86
CA ARG A 67 -7.20 -22.49 -7.98
C ARG A 67 -6.24 -21.46 -8.57
N GLU A 68 -5.88 -21.59 -9.85
CA GLU A 68 -5.03 -20.61 -10.55
C GLU A 68 -5.65 -19.21 -10.55
N ARG A 69 -6.98 -19.11 -10.76
CA ARG A 69 -7.69 -17.83 -10.66
C ARG A 69 -7.69 -17.26 -9.24
N LEU A 70 -7.91 -18.11 -8.23
CA LEU A 70 -7.87 -17.70 -6.84
C LEU A 70 -6.48 -17.16 -6.46
N HIS A 71 -5.42 -17.87 -6.85
CA HIS A 71 -4.05 -17.38 -6.65
C HIS A 71 -3.86 -16.02 -7.30
N GLY A 72 -4.38 -15.84 -8.51
CA GLY A 72 -4.30 -14.56 -9.20
C GLY A 72 -5.03 -13.42 -8.46
N MET A 73 -6.24 -13.67 -7.98
CA MET A 73 -7.00 -12.70 -7.20
C MET A 73 -6.29 -12.34 -5.89
N LEU A 74 -5.76 -13.34 -5.18
CA LEU A 74 -5.02 -13.12 -3.94
C LEU A 74 -3.74 -12.33 -4.16
N LEU A 75 -3.02 -12.63 -5.25
CA LEU A 75 -1.83 -11.89 -5.65
C LEU A 75 -2.15 -10.39 -5.77
N VAL A 76 -3.22 -10.04 -6.50
CA VAL A 76 -3.67 -8.64 -6.63
C VAL A 76 -4.05 -8.05 -5.28
N ASN A 77 -4.82 -8.77 -4.46
CA ASN A 77 -5.26 -8.30 -3.14
C ASN A 77 -4.08 -8.00 -2.20
N PHE A 78 -3.00 -8.80 -2.23
CA PHE A 78 -1.79 -8.48 -1.47
C PHE A 78 -1.13 -7.18 -1.92
N ILE A 79 -1.09 -6.92 -3.23
CA ILE A 79 -0.52 -5.68 -3.77
C ILE A 79 -1.39 -4.47 -3.41
N GLU A 80 -2.71 -4.62 -3.46
CA GLU A 80 -3.66 -3.56 -3.05
C GLU A 80 -3.62 -3.28 -1.55
N CYS A 81 -3.45 -4.33 -0.73
CA CYS A 81 -3.19 -4.19 0.70
C CYS A 81 -1.90 -3.37 0.95
N PHE A 82 -0.83 -3.65 0.20
CA PHE A 82 0.41 -2.88 0.30
C PHE A 82 0.26 -1.43 -0.19
N GLU A 83 -0.51 -1.18 -1.25
CA GLU A 83 -0.85 0.19 -1.69
C GLU A 83 -1.63 0.94 -0.60
N ARG A 84 -2.59 0.29 0.04
CA ARG A 84 -3.37 0.86 1.15
C ARG A 84 -2.46 1.23 2.32
N PHE A 85 -1.55 0.34 2.72
CA PHE A 85 -0.54 0.61 3.74
C PHE A 85 0.29 1.86 3.42
N LEU A 86 0.78 2.01 2.18
CA LEU A 86 1.56 3.20 1.78
C LEU A 86 0.75 4.50 1.89
N LYS A 87 -0.54 4.46 1.57
CA LYS A 87 -1.43 5.61 1.73
C LYS A 87 -1.69 5.94 3.19
N GLU A 88 -1.86 4.93 4.03
CA GLU A 88 -2.12 5.10 5.45
C GLU A 88 -0.91 5.67 6.20
N ILE A 89 0.32 5.22 5.91
CA ILE A 89 1.52 5.84 6.49
C ILE A 89 1.73 7.28 5.98
N ALA A 90 1.34 7.58 4.73
CA ALA A 90 1.40 8.95 4.22
C ALA A 90 0.35 9.85 4.86
N ALA A 91 -0.88 9.35 5.05
CA ALA A 91 -1.93 10.04 5.78
C ALA A 91 -1.47 10.36 7.21
N ALA A 92 -0.86 9.41 7.90
CA ALA A 92 -0.27 9.63 9.22
C ALA A 92 0.82 10.72 9.20
N CYS A 93 1.69 10.74 8.20
CA CYS A 93 2.66 11.82 8.04
C CYS A 93 2.00 13.20 7.83
N VAL A 94 0.96 13.27 6.98
CA VAL A 94 0.21 14.51 6.76
C VAL A 94 -0.42 15.00 8.05
N ASP A 95 -1.13 14.15 8.77
CA ASP A 95 -1.83 14.52 10.00
C ASP A 95 -0.86 15.00 11.10
N ARG A 96 0.39 14.54 11.08
CA ARG A 96 1.43 14.95 12.02
C ARG A 96 2.20 16.20 11.60
N LEU A 97 2.20 16.56 10.32
CA LEU A 97 2.95 17.71 9.81
C LEU A 97 2.05 18.93 9.57
N ALA A 98 0.82 18.73 9.12
CA ALA A 98 -0.10 19.80 8.75
C ALA A 98 -0.31 20.87 9.85
N PRO A 99 -0.34 20.53 11.16
CA PRO A 99 -0.45 21.56 12.20
C PRO A 99 0.78 22.47 12.35
N TYR A 100 1.93 22.09 11.77
CA TYR A 100 3.24 22.66 12.09
C TYR A 100 3.95 23.31 10.89
N VAL A 101 3.43 23.11 9.67
CA VAL A 101 4.05 23.60 8.44
C VAL A 101 3.01 24.33 7.59
N LEU A 102 3.45 25.41 6.94
CA LEU A 102 2.61 26.25 6.06
C LEU A 102 3.16 26.29 4.62
N ASP A 103 3.94 25.28 4.23
CA ASP A 103 4.54 25.20 2.89
C ASP A 103 3.71 24.35 1.91
N ASP A 104 4.16 24.32 0.66
CA ASP A 104 3.51 23.69 -0.49
C ASP A 104 3.68 22.15 -0.54
N ARG A 105 4.22 21.52 0.51
CA ARG A 105 4.49 20.06 0.52
C ARG A 105 3.25 19.21 0.29
N PHE A 106 2.07 19.74 0.61
CA PHE A 106 0.79 19.05 0.46
C PHE A 106 0.17 19.20 -0.94
N ASP A 107 0.73 20.05 -1.80
CA ASP A 107 0.23 20.27 -3.16
C ASP A 107 0.39 19.03 -4.05
N GLU A 108 1.21 18.05 -3.66
CA GLU A 108 1.31 16.77 -4.38
C GLU A 108 0.06 15.89 -4.23
N PHE A 109 -0.78 16.17 -3.24
CA PHE A 109 -1.99 15.40 -2.94
C PHE A 109 -3.26 16.02 -3.53
N GLN A 110 -3.14 16.77 -4.64
CA GLN A 110 -4.25 17.53 -5.23
C GLN A 110 -5.54 16.71 -5.35
N VAL A 111 -6.54 17.09 -4.57
CA VAL A 111 -7.89 16.56 -4.70
C VAL A 111 -8.56 17.27 -5.88
N ARG A 112 -8.88 16.54 -6.95
CA ARG A 112 -9.62 17.11 -8.09
C ARG A 112 -10.96 17.67 -7.60
N GLY A 113 -11.36 18.85 -8.07
CA GLY A 113 -12.46 19.64 -7.50
C GLY A 113 -13.81 18.92 -7.30
N SER A 114 -14.14 17.92 -8.13
CA SER A 114 -15.37 17.12 -7.96
C SER A 114 -15.29 16.06 -6.84
N ALA A 115 -14.08 15.72 -6.36
CA ALA A 115 -13.84 14.75 -5.30
C ALA A 115 -13.72 15.39 -3.91
N VAL A 116 -13.51 16.72 -3.82
CA VAL A 116 -13.37 17.43 -2.53
C VAL A 116 -14.61 17.23 -1.65
N ALA A 117 -15.80 17.30 -2.25
CA ALA A 117 -17.09 17.03 -1.59
C ALA A 117 -17.13 15.61 -0.96
N SER A 118 -16.57 14.62 -1.64
CA SER A 118 -16.55 13.22 -1.23
C SER A 118 -15.63 12.94 -0.03
N HIS A 119 -14.70 13.86 0.27
CA HIS A 119 -13.73 13.69 1.35
C HIS A 119 -14.08 14.46 2.64
N PHE A 120 -15.17 15.24 2.68
CA PHE A 120 -15.64 15.91 3.92
C PHE A 120 -16.12 14.93 5.01
N GLY A 121 -16.28 13.65 4.69
CA GLY A 121 -16.57 12.57 5.65
C GLY A 121 -15.34 11.79 6.11
N ALA A 122 -14.13 12.14 5.67
CA ALA A 122 -12.91 11.46 6.09
C ALA A 122 -12.60 11.80 7.56
N ALA A 123 -12.10 10.82 8.31
CA ALA A 123 -11.77 10.99 9.73
C ALA A 123 -10.62 12.00 9.95
N THR A 124 -9.72 12.17 8.98
CA THR A 124 -8.56 13.08 9.06
C THR A 124 -8.23 13.72 7.71
N VAL A 125 -7.48 14.82 7.73
CA VAL A 125 -7.00 15.53 6.53
C VAL A 125 -6.07 14.64 5.71
N GLY A 126 -5.19 13.88 6.37
CA GLY A 126 -4.31 12.93 5.72
C GLY A 126 -5.05 11.87 4.93
N ARG A 127 -6.13 11.30 5.49
CA ARG A 127 -6.97 10.33 4.78
C ARG A 127 -7.65 10.97 3.57
N ALA A 128 -8.25 12.15 3.74
CA ALA A 128 -8.86 12.89 2.63
C ALA A 128 -7.89 13.12 1.46
N LEU A 129 -6.65 13.52 1.75
CA LEU A 129 -5.63 13.81 0.75
C LEU A 129 -5.08 12.53 0.07
N CYS A 130 -4.81 11.48 0.84
CA CYS A 130 -4.15 10.26 0.33
C CYS A 130 -5.10 9.27 -0.37
N GLU A 131 -6.41 9.34 -0.12
CA GLU A 131 -7.40 8.45 -0.73
C GLU A 131 -7.86 8.89 -2.14
N SER A 132 -7.50 10.10 -2.56
CA SER A 132 -7.97 10.72 -3.81
C SER A 132 -7.37 10.13 -5.09
N SER A 133 -6.30 9.31 -5.00
CA SER A 133 -5.56 8.79 -6.16
C SER A 133 -5.09 7.35 -5.96
N THR A 134 -4.96 6.59 -7.06
CA THR A 134 -4.31 5.27 -7.06
C THR A 134 -2.81 5.45 -7.20
N TRP A 135 -2.03 4.71 -6.42
CA TRP A 135 -0.57 4.81 -6.43
C TRP A 135 0.00 3.66 -7.27
N LEU A 136 0.45 3.97 -8.48
CA LEU A 136 0.66 2.97 -9.53
C LEU A 136 2.11 2.64 -9.80
N ASP A 137 3.06 3.45 -9.34
CA ASP A 137 4.49 3.16 -9.49
C ASP A 137 5.39 3.77 -8.40
N CYS A 138 6.63 3.29 -8.33
CA CYS A 138 7.61 3.74 -7.36
C CYS A 138 8.00 5.21 -7.51
N ASN A 139 7.88 5.81 -8.70
CA ASN A 139 8.23 7.23 -8.92
C ASN A 139 7.18 8.13 -8.30
N GLU A 140 5.92 7.81 -8.52
CA GLU A 140 4.77 8.51 -7.98
C GLU A 140 4.81 8.48 -6.44
N VAL A 141 5.04 7.30 -5.86
CA VAL A 141 5.17 7.15 -4.41
C VAL A 141 6.37 7.92 -3.87
N ASN A 142 7.52 7.84 -4.53
CA ASN A 142 8.68 8.63 -4.14
C ASN A 142 8.42 10.14 -4.22
N GLY A 143 7.75 10.63 -5.26
CA GLY A 143 7.41 12.05 -5.42
C GLY A 143 6.64 12.56 -4.21
N ARG A 144 5.61 11.82 -3.79
CA ARG A 144 4.80 12.11 -2.60
C ARG A 144 5.61 12.14 -1.32
N PHE A 145 6.33 11.06 -0.99
CA PHE A 145 7.10 11.02 0.25
C PHE A 145 8.26 12.01 0.27
N ARG A 146 8.87 12.28 -0.88
CA ARG A 146 9.98 13.22 -0.99
C ARG A 146 9.53 14.64 -0.67
N LYS A 147 8.38 15.07 -1.20
CA LYS A 147 7.77 16.37 -0.86
C LYS A 147 7.27 16.39 0.58
N LEU A 148 6.48 15.39 0.97
CA LEU A 148 5.88 15.30 2.30
C LEU A 148 6.93 15.35 3.43
N LEU A 149 8.03 14.61 3.27
CA LEU A 149 9.11 14.47 4.25
C LEU A 149 10.34 15.35 3.94
N ALA A 150 10.16 16.36 3.10
CA ALA A 150 11.16 17.38 2.84
C ALA A 150 11.42 18.22 4.10
N GLU A 151 12.62 18.78 4.17
CA GLU A 151 12.92 19.86 5.10
C GLU A 151 12.03 21.08 4.81
N PRO A 152 11.72 21.93 5.81
CA PRO A 152 10.96 23.16 5.59
C PRO A 152 11.61 24.05 4.54
N PHE A 153 10.81 24.54 3.58
CA PHE A 153 11.26 25.36 2.44
C PHE A 153 12.32 24.68 1.53
N GLY A 154 12.57 23.38 1.72
CA GLY A 154 13.37 22.60 0.80
C GLY A 154 12.55 22.25 -0.43
N ASP A 155 13.16 22.42 -1.60
CA ASP A 155 12.64 22.13 -2.94
C ASP A 155 12.44 20.62 -3.22
N GLY A 156 12.22 19.82 -2.15
CA GLY A 156 12.14 18.37 -2.20
C GLY A 156 13.47 17.71 -2.59
N GLY A 157 14.59 18.45 -2.59
CA GLY A 157 15.89 17.97 -3.06
C GLY A 157 16.49 16.80 -2.25
N THR A 158 16.72 15.70 -2.97
CA THR A 158 17.75 14.64 -2.79
C THR A 158 17.80 13.72 -1.56
N VAL A 159 17.24 14.00 -0.38
CA VAL A 159 17.59 13.17 0.80
C VAL A 159 16.75 11.89 0.96
N PHE A 160 15.43 11.96 0.85
CA PHE A 160 14.55 10.82 1.12
C PHE A 160 13.96 10.20 -0.15
N ASN A 161 14.33 8.96 -0.43
CA ASN A 161 13.72 8.14 -1.48
C ASN A 161 13.24 6.83 -0.86
N LEU A 162 11.92 6.66 -0.69
CA LEU A 162 11.37 5.42 -0.15
C LEU A 162 11.76 4.21 -1.02
N PHE A 163 11.77 4.38 -2.34
CA PHE A 163 12.18 3.38 -3.32
C PHE A 163 13.35 3.90 -4.15
N PRO A 164 14.61 3.79 -3.66
CA PRO A 164 15.77 4.39 -4.33
C PRO A 164 16.06 3.75 -5.69
N LYS A 165 16.34 4.60 -6.69
CA LYS A 165 16.83 4.24 -8.02
C LYS A 165 18.35 4.04 -8.06
N ALA A 166 18.87 3.76 -9.25
CA ALA A 166 20.30 3.85 -9.54
C ALA A 166 20.87 5.19 -9.06
N ASN A 167 22.01 5.13 -8.36
CA ASN A 167 22.70 6.29 -7.78
C ASN A 167 21.94 7.02 -6.66
N GLN A 168 20.89 6.39 -6.08
CA GLN A 168 20.20 6.92 -4.90
C GLN A 168 20.46 6.04 -3.68
N SER A 169 20.41 6.67 -2.51
CA SER A 169 20.55 6.01 -1.20
C SER A 169 19.19 5.66 -0.60
N PRO A 170 19.10 4.58 0.20
CA PRO A 170 20.16 3.61 0.47
C PRO A 170 20.32 2.58 -0.66
N GLU A 171 21.56 2.26 -1.01
CA GLU A 171 21.88 1.30 -2.07
C GLU A 171 21.32 -0.11 -1.82
N ALA A 172 21.31 -0.52 -0.56
CA ALA A 172 20.80 -1.82 -0.13
C ALA A 172 19.30 -2.03 -0.43
N GLU A 173 18.54 -0.97 -0.73
CA GLU A 173 17.10 -1.03 -1.01
C GLU A 173 16.77 -0.96 -2.53
N ARG A 174 17.79 -0.85 -3.40
CA ARG A 174 17.58 -0.75 -4.85
C ARG A 174 16.99 -2.02 -5.46
N TRP A 175 17.37 -3.19 -4.95
CA TRP A 175 16.82 -4.47 -5.42
C TRP A 175 15.30 -4.52 -5.15
N ARG A 176 14.87 -4.07 -3.97
CA ARG A 176 13.47 -4.02 -3.58
C ARG A 176 12.68 -3.08 -4.48
N THR A 177 13.25 -1.93 -4.84
CA THR A 177 12.65 -1.00 -5.81
C THR A 177 12.46 -1.62 -7.19
N THR A 178 13.44 -2.40 -7.65
CA THR A 178 13.36 -3.12 -8.93
C THR A 178 12.24 -4.17 -8.90
N VAL A 179 12.21 -4.98 -7.84
CA VAL A 179 11.17 -6.01 -7.67
C VAL A 179 9.78 -5.37 -7.52
N LEU A 180 9.66 -4.29 -6.76
CA LEU A 180 8.38 -3.61 -6.57
C LEU A 180 7.86 -3.00 -7.90
N SER A 181 8.76 -2.53 -8.77
CA SER A 181 8.38 -2.08 -10.12
C SER A 181 7.77 -3.22 -10.96
N LEU A 182 8.28 -4.45 -10.82
CA LEU A 182 7.67 -5.64 -11.43
C LEU A 182 6.30 -5.95 -10.83
N VAL A 183 6.19 -5.85 -9.50
CA VAL A 183 4.92 -6.08 -8.78
C VAL A 183 3.83 -5.12 -9.26
N TRP A 184 4.15 -3.83 -9.41
CA TRP A 184 3.20 -2.84 -9.94
C TRP A 184 2.77 -3.15 -11.38
N GLN A 185 3.72 -3.51 -12.25
CA GLN A 185 3.40 -3.90 -13.63
C GLN A 185 2.57 -5.20 -13.69
N LEU A 186 2.81 -6.12 -12.76
CA LEU A 186 2.02 -7.35 -12.64
C LEU A 186 0.59 -7.05 -12.22
N ARG A 187 0.40 -6.20 -11.19
CA ARG A 187 -0.93 -5.70 -10.80
C ARG A 187 -1.65 -5.07 -12.00
N HIS A 188 -0.97 -4.18 -12.72
CA HIS A 188 -1.55 -3.55 -13.91
C HIS A 188 -2.04 -4.58 -14.92
N THR A 189 -1.21 -5.58 -15.24
CA THR A 189 -1.55 -6.66 -16.16
C THR A 189 -2.78 -7.46 -15.67
N MET A 190 -2.84 -7.76 -14.37
CA MET A 190 -3.90 -8.58 -13.82
C MET A 190 -5.23 -7.84 -13.71
N VAL A 191 -5.21 -6.58 -13.27
CA VAL A 191 -6.40 -5.76 -13.10
C VAL A 191 -6.96 -5.27 -14.44
N HIS A 192 -6.09 -4.81 -15.35
CA HIS A 192 -6.56 -4.18 -16.60
C HIS A 192 -6.68 -5.16 -17.78
N ASN A 193 -5.87 -6.23 -17.81
CA ASN A 193 -5.89 -7.20 -18.91
C ASN A 193 -6.40 -8.57 -18.47
N VAL A 194 -7.04 -8.66 -17.30
CA VAL A 194 -7.60 -9.92 -16.74
C VAL A 194 -6.53 -11.03 -16.67
N GLY A 195 -5.29 -10.63 -16.37
CA GLY A 195 -4.14 -11.53 -16.30
C GLY A 195 -3.54 -11.91 -17.66
N VAL A 196 -3.96 -11.31 -18.77
CA VAL A 196 -3.32 -11.51 -20.08
C VAL A 196 -2.11 -10.58 -20.22
N ILE A 197 -0.90 -11.14 -20.25
CA ILE A 197 0.31 -10.45 -20.68
C ILE A 197 0.16 -10.15 -22.17
N THR A 198 -0.09 -8.89 -22.52
CA THR A 198 -0.10 -8.44 -23.92
C THR A 198 1.34 -8.36 -24.46
N LYS A 199 1.50 -8.14 -25.78
CA LYS A 199 2.84 -7.87 -26.35
C LYS A 199 3.49 -6.64 -25.72
N SER A 200 2.70 -5.62 -25.37
CA SER A 200 3.18 -4.41 -24.70
C SER A 200 3.65 -4.73 -23.27
N ASP A 201 2.87 -5.50 -22.52
CA ASP A 201 3.25 -5.92 -21.16
C ASP A 201 4.51 -6.78 -21.18
N ALA A 202 4.61 -7.72 -22.12
CA ALA A 202 5.80 -8.56 -22.29
C ALA A 202 7.07 -7.73 -22.51
N ILE A 203 7.01 -6.67 -23.31
CA ILE A 203 8.15 -5.75 -23.51
C ILE A 203 8.52 -5.06 -22.19
N LYS A 204 7.54 -4.52 -21.45
CA LYS A 204 7.79 -3.85 -20.17
C LYS A 204 8.36 -4.80 -19.11
N LEU A 205 7.74 -5.96 -18.94
CA LEU A 205 8.18 -6.99 -18.00
C LEU A 205 9.57 -7.51 -18.35
N ARG A 206 9.89 -7.71 -19.64
CA ARG A 206 11.24 -8.08 -20.09
C ARG A 206 12.27 -7.03 -19.71
N LEU A 207 11.96 -5.74 -19.88
CA LEU A 207 12.87 -4.65 -19.50
C LEU A 207 13.10 -4.59 -17.99
N LEU A 208 12.04 -4.80 -17.20
CA LEU A 208 12.12 -4.76 -15.74
C LEU A 208 12.81 -6.01 -15.16
N ALA A 209 12.45 -7.21 -15.63
CA ALA A 209 12.94 -8.48 -15.10
C ALA A 209 14.28 -8.91 -15.71
N ARG A 210 14.69 -8.28 -16.82
CA ARG A 210 15.91 -8.62 -17.58
C ARG A 210 15.97 -10.08 -18.02
N VAL A 211 14.80 -10.69 -18.23
CA VAL A 211 14.63 -12.05 -18.77
C VAL A 211 13.61 -12.03 -19.91
N PRO A 212 13.69 -12.96 -20.87
CA PRO A 212 12.66 -13.10 -21.89
C PRO A 212 11.27 -13.29 -21.25
N VAL A 213 10.29 -12.55 -21.76
CA VAL A 213 8.87 -12.68 -21.39
C VAL A 213 8.07 -12.77 -22.68
N ASP A 214 7.31 -13.85 -22.82
CA ASP A 214 6.47 -14.08 -23.99
C ASP A 214 5.08 -13.45 -23.83
N GLY A 215 4.54 -12.92 -24.92
CA GLY A 215 3.17 -12.46 -25.02
C GLY A 215 2.61 -12.71 -26.44
N PRO A 216 1.31 -13.01 -26.60
CA PRO A 216 0.27 -13.01 -25.57
C PRO A 216 0.25 -14.31 -24.74
N LYS A 217 0.17 -14.18 -23.41
CA LYS A 217 0.09 -15.31 -22.46
C LYS A 217 -0.80 -14.94 -21.26
N VAL A 218 -1.35 -15.93 -20.58
CA VAL A 218 -2.11 -15.72 -19.33
C VAL A 218 -1.18 -15.97 -18.14
N VAL A 219 -1.18 -15.08 -17.16
CA VAL A 219 -0.51 -15.28 -15.88
C VAL A 219 -1.30 -16.32 -15.08
N LEU A 220 -0.64 -17.40 -14.67
CA LEU A 220 -1.22 -18.48 -13.86
C LEU A 220 -0.35 -18.68 -12.62
N PRO A 221 -0.51 -17.86 -11.56
CA PRO A 221 0.32 -17.97 -10.38
C PRO A 221 0.10 -19.28 -9.62
N THR A 222 1.16 -19.80 -9.04
CA THR A 222 1.14 -20.92 -8.10
C THR A 222 0.98 -20.42 -6.67
N LYS A 223 0.75 -21.33 -5.72
CA LYS A 223 0.74 -21.00 -4.29
C LYS A 223 2.08 -20.43 -3.84
N ASP A 224 3.18 -20.96 -4.37
CA ASP A 224 4.52 -20.53 -4.00
C ASP A 224 4.78 -19.11 -4.51
N ASP A 225 4.31 -18.76 -5.70
CA ASP A 225 4.38 -17.37 -6.21
C ASP A 225 3.65 -16.40 -5.27
N VAL A 226 2.46 -16.76 -4.80
CA VAL A 226 1.69 -15.96 -3.81
C VAL A 226 2.46 -15.86 -2.49
N ARG A 227 3.07 -16.96 -2.02
CA ARG A 227 3.88 -16.97 -0.80
C ARG A 227 5.09 -16.04 -0.91
N TYR A 228 5.81 -16.09 -2.04
CA TYR A 228 6.98 -15.25 -2.26
C TYR A 228 6.60 -13.78 -2.35
N LEU A 229 5.49 -13.46 -3.03
CA LEU A 229 5.00 -12.09 -3.07
C LEU A 229 4.60 -11.60 -1.68
N LYS A 230 3.80 -12.37 -0.92
CA LYS A 230 3.39 -12.01 0.44
C LYS A 230 4.63 -11.70 1.29
N ARG A 231 5.58 -12.64 1.35
CA ARG A 231 6.82 -12.46 2.11
C ARG A 231 7.58 -11.20 1.70
N PHE A 232 7.71 -10.96 0.39
CA PHE A 232 8.37 -9.77 -0.13
C PHE A 232 7.67 -8.48 0.33
N LEU A 233 6.33 -8.43 0.25
CA LEU A 233 5.54 -7.27 0.66
C LEU A 233 5.56 -7.07 2.18
N ASP A 234 5.55 -8.14 2.96
CA ASP A 234 5.68 -8.09 4.43
C ASP A 234 7.02 -7.46 4.82
N GLU A 235 8.14 -7.97 4.29
CA GLU A 235 9.48 -7.43 4.55
C GLU A 235 9.62 -5.98 4.04
N THR A 236 8.95 -5.65 2.94
CA THR A 236 8.94 -4.30 2.35
C THR A 236 8.13 -3.32 3.21
N SER A 237 6.97 -3.73 3.71
CA SER A 237 6.11 -2.91 4.57
C SER A 237 6.83 -2.52 5.85
N ILE A 238 7.51 -3.46 6.51
CA ILE A 238 8.32 -3.22 7.71
C ILE A 238 9.41 -2.19 7.43
N SER A 239 10.16 -2.35 6.33
CA SER A 239 11.22 -1.39 5.96
C SER A 239 10.65 0.00 5.65
N CYS A 240 9.56 0.07 4.88
CA CYS A 240 8.91 1.34 4.56
C CYS A 240 8.40 2.04 5.83
N ASN A 241 7.70 1.31 6.69
CA ASN A 241 7.18 1.80 7.97
C ASN A 241 8.31 2.35 8.84
N ARG A 242 9.41 1.59 8.96
CA ARG A 242 10.61 2.02 9.70
C ARG A 242 11.18 3.32 9.15
N ARG A 243 11.44 3.37 7.85
CA ARG A 243 12.13 4.48 7.20
C ARG A 243 11.30 5.76 7.19
N VAL A 244 10.00 5.65 6.93
CA VAL A 244 9.07 6.77 6.98
C VAL A 244 8.93 7.29 8.41
N GLY A 245 8.75 6.39 9.39
CA GLY A 245 8.64 6.77 10.80
C GLY A 245 9.89 7.50 11.33
N ILE A 246 11.09 6.97 11.05
CA ILE A 246 12.36 7.62 11.43
C ILE A 246 12.47 8.99 10.79
N ARG A 247 12.23 9.09 9.48
CA ARG A 247 12.35 10.35 8.75
C ARG A 247 11.35 11.40 9.23
N LEU A 248 10.12 11.00 9.54
CA LEU A 248 9.11 11.88 10.14
C LEU A 248 9.59 12.40 11.51
N ALA A 249 10.13 11.53 12.35
CA ALA A 249 10.64 11.90 13.68
C ALA A 249 11.83 12.89 13.59
N GLU A 250 12.74 12.68 12.64
CA GLU A 250 13.83 13.63 12.34
C GLU A 250 13.30 15.00 11.93
N LEU A 251 12.32 15.03 11.02
CA LEU A 251 11.72 16.27 10.54
C LEU A 251 11.00 17.02 11.68
N LEU A 252 10.21 16.32 12.48
CA LEU A 252 9.54 16.88 13.66
C LEU A 252 10.57 17.43 14.67
N THR A 253 11.66 16.71 14.90
CA THR A 253 12.75 17.20 15.75
C THR A 253 13.31 18.51 15.23
N LYS A 254 13.57 18.62 13.93
CA LYS A 254 14.09 19.85 13.32
C LYS A 254 13.10 21.01 13.41
N LEU A 255 11.82 20.77 13.18
CA LEU A 255 10.76 21.76 13.36
C LEU A 255 10.72 22.29 14.80
N HIS A 256 10.81 21.38 15.79
CA HIS A 256 10.84 21.76 17.20
C HIS A 256 12.11 22.54 17.58
N VAL A 257 13.28 22.15 17.06
CA VAL A 257 14.54 22.89 17.30
C VAL A 257 14.48 24.30 16.71
N ALA A 258 13.88 24.46 15.53
CA ALA A 258 13.70 25.75 14.89
C ALA A 258 12.67 26.64 15.61
N SER A 259 11.68 26.05 16.29
CA SER A 259 10.65 26.77 17.03
C SER A 259 10.32 26.04 18.34
N PRO A 260 11.13 26.24 19.39
CA PRO A 260 10.90 25.64 20.69
C PRO A 260 9.53 26.05 21.23
N GLY A 261 8.69 25.07 21.57
CA GLY A 261 7.31 25.29 22.01
C GLY A 261 6.23 25.08 20.94
N LEU A 262 6.61 24.70 19.72
CA LEU A 262 5.64 24.36 18.65
C LEU A 262 4.70 23.20 19.04
N PHE A 263 5.21 22.25 19.83
CA PHE A 263 4.47 21.13 20.40
C PHE A 263 5.27 20.52 21.57
N ASP A 264 4.63 19.68 22.39
CA ASP A 264 5.32 18.84 23.38
C ASP A 264 5.98 17.63 22.68
N PRO A 265 7.33 17.49 22.71
CA PRO A 265 8.03 16.35 22.12
C PRO A 265 7.57 15.00 22.68
N SER A 266 7.14 14.93 23.94
CA SER A 266 6.69 13.68 24.56
C SER A 266 5.38 13.18 23.95
N GLU A 267 4.38 14.06 23.84
CA GLU A 267 3.10 13.74 23.22
C GLU A 267 3.28 13.31 21.77
N VAL A 268 4.10 14.05 21.01
CA VAL A 268 4.34 13.76 19.59
C VAL A 268 5.11 12.44 19.43
N ALA A 269 6.17 12.20 20.20
CA ALA A 269 6.93 10.95 20.16
C ALA A 269 6.03 9.74 20.46
N ASN A 270 5.22 9.81 21.52
CA ASN A 270 4.26 8.76 21.87
C ASN A 270 3.22 8.54 20.76
N ALA A 271 2.74 9.61 20.15
CA ALA A 271 1.72 9.52 19.10
C ALA A 271 2.27 8.86 17.82
N ILE A 272 3.44 9.28 17.33
CA ILE A 272 4.06 8.66 16.16
C ILE A 272 4.55 7.23 16.46
N SER A 273 5.05 6.95 17.67
CA SER A 273 5.45 5.60 18.04
C SER A 273 4.29 4.63 18.03
N ARG A 274 3.12 5.04 18.54
CA ARG A 274 1.89 4.24 18.47
C ARG A 274 1.46 3.98 17.03
N THR A 275 1.41 5.01 16.20
CA THR A 275 0.99 4.88 14.79
C THR A 275 1.93 3.96 14.00
N PHE A 276 3.24 4.11 14.17
CA PHE A 276 4.23 3.30 13.43
C PHE A 276 4.60 1.99 14.14
N GLY A 277 4.02 1.68 15.30
CA GLY A 277 4.28 0.44 16.04
C GLY A 277 5.75 0.23 16.43
N GLN A 278 6.52 1.30 16.59
CA GLN A 278 7.96 1.23 16.95
C GLN A 278 8.38 2.46 17.79
N PRO A 279 9.39 2.34 18.66
CA PRO A 279 9.96 3.49 19.36
C PRO A 279 10.58 4.48 18.37
N LEU A 280 10.17 5.74 18.45
CA LEU A 280 10.65 6.85 17.62
C LEU A 280 11.09 7.98 18.53
N VAL A 281 12.14 8.70 18.14
CA VAL A 281 12.75 9.74 18.96
C VAL A 281 12.44 11.10 18.37
N VAL A 282 11.81 11.97 19.15
CA VAL A 282 11.55 13.38 18.78
C VAL A 282 12.22 14.27 19.80
N ASN A 283 13.17 15.10 19.35
CA ASN A 283 13.94 16.01 20.19
C ASN A 283 14.52 15.35 21.47
N GLY A 284 15.11 14.16 21.32
CA GLY A 284 15.70 13.40 22.42
C GLY A 284 14.71 12.60 23.28
N VAL A 285 13.40 12.77 23.10
CA VAL A 285 12.36 11.99 23.80
C VAL A 285 12.00 10.75 22.98
N THR A 286 12.09 9.58 23.61
CA THR A 286 11.69 8.31 22.98
C THR A 286 10.23 8.02 23.28
N GLY A 287 9.43 7.80 22.23
CA GLY A 287 8.03 7.43 22.36
C GLY A 287 7.84 6.04 22.98
N VAL A 288 6.82 5.90 23.82
CA VAL A 288 6.46 4.66 24.50
C VAL A 288 5.36 3.95 23.72
N LEU A 289 5.54 2.64 23.51
CA LEU A 289 4.50 1.78 22.96
C LEU A 289 3.56 1.30 24.08
N PRO A 290 2.24 1.21 23.83
CA PRO A 290 1.33 0.57 24.77
C PRO A 290 1.79 -0.87 25.02
N ALA A 291 1.62 -1.33 26.26
CA ALA A 291 1.89 -2.72 26.60
C ALA A 291 1.01 -3.65 25.74
N PRO A 292 1.54 -4.80 25.30
CA PRO A 292 0.80 -5.77 24.50
C PRO A 292 -0.42 -6.34 25.23
#